data_AF-W4UP52-F1
#
_entry.id   AF-W4UP52-F1
#
_cell.length_a   1.000
_cell.length_b   1.000
_cell.length_c   1.000
_cell.angle_alpha   90.00
_cell.angle_beta   90.00
_cell.angle_gamma   90.00
#
_symmetry.space_group_name_H-M   'P 1'
#
loop_
_entity.id
_entity.type
_entity.pdbx_description
1 polymer ?
#
loop_
_entity_poly.entity_id
_entity_poly.type
_entity_poly.pdbx_seq_one_letter_code
_entity_poly.pdbx_strand_id
1 'polypeptide(L)'
;MTKEEIIKPENLVYKKPTLMNDNPMHYCPGCSHGVVHKLIAEVLEEMGMEDKTVGISPVGCAVFIYNYLEIDWQEAAHGRAPALATAIKRLWPDRLVFTYQATVTWHVSVLPKQFTH
;
A
#
# COMPACT_ATOMS: atom_id res chain seq x y z
N MET A 1 -33.43 21.04 13.03
CA MET A 1 -32.19 20.52 12.41
C MET A 1 -32.61 19.68 11.22
N THR A 2 -32.53 20.27 10.05
CA THR A 2 -32.84 19.63 8.77
C THR A 2 -31.61 18.86 8.27
N LYS A 3 -31.81 17.87 7.40
CA LYS A 3 -30.71 17.01 6.90
C LYS A 3 -29.69 17.84 6.10
N GLU A 4 -30.19 18.87 5.42
CA GLU A 4 -29.45 19.82 4.61
C GLU A 4 -28.56 20.75 5.47
N GLU A 5 -28.95 21.03 6.72
CA GLU A 5 -28.12 21.78 7.68
C GLU A 5 -26.98 20.94 8.27
N ILE A 6 -27.09 19.61 8.22
CA ILE A 6 -26.10 18.66 8.76
C ILE A 6 -25.07 18.29 7.70
N ILE A 7 -25.52 18.00 6.47
CA ILE A 7 -24.69 17.58 5.34
C ILE A 7 -24.12 18.83 4.65
N LYS A 8 -23.23 19.53 5.35
CA LYS A 8 -22.48 20.65 4.80
C LYS A 8 -21.05 20.22 4.44
N PRO A 9 -20.47 20.66 3.33
CA PRO A 9 -19.10 20.32 2.93
C PRO A 9 -18.06 20.64 4.02
N GLU A 10 -18.26 21.72 4.77
CA GLU A 10 -17.42 22.11 5.90
C GLU A 10 -17.44 21.13 7.09
N ASN A 11 -18.45 20.26 7.16
CA ASN A 11 -18.56 19.20 8.17
C ASN A 11 -18.09 17.83 7.65
N LEU A 12 -17.40 17.78 6.50
CA LEU A 12 -16.92 16.52 5.92
C LEU A 12 -15.79 15.93 6.77
N VAL A 13 -16.14 14.96 7.62
CA VAL A 13 -15.17 14.26 8.49
C VAL A 13 -14.44 13.14 7.75
N TYR A 14 -15.06 12.58 6.71
CA TYR A 14 -14.54 11.42 5.99
C TYR A 14 -14.87 11.49 4.50
N LYS A 15 -13.85 11.23 3.68
CA LYS A 15 -13.97 10.94 2.25
C LYS A 15 -13.12 9.73 1.94
N LYS A 16 -13.60 8.86 1.06
CA LYS A 16 -12.79 7.78 0.49
C LYS A 16 -11.76 8.39 -0.48
N PRO A 17 -10.47 8.06 -0.36
CA PRO A 17 -9.45 8.49 -1.32
C PRO A 17 -9.81 8.04 -2.73
N THR A 18 -9.54 8.88 -3.72
CA THR A 18 -9.79 8.60 -5.13
C THR A 18 -8.93 7.45 -5.67
N LEU A 19 -7.73 7.25 -5.13
CA LEU A 19 -6.81 6.16 -5.49
C LEU A 19 -7.29 4.77 -5.05
N MET A 20 -8.30 4.71 -4.18
CA MET A 20 -8.91 3.45 -3.74
C MET A 20 -10.07 3.05 -4.64
N ASN A 21 -9.98 1.87 -5.26
CA ASN A 21 -11.07 1.34 -6.08
C ASN A 21 -12.23 0.78 -5.24
N ASP A 22 -13.31 0.38 -5.91
CA ASP A 22 -14.54 -0.13 -5.28
C ASP A 22 -14.54 -1.65 -5.03
N ASN A 23 -13.38 -2.31 -5.16
CA ASN A 23 -13.30 -3.75 -4.93
C ASN A 23 -13.55 -4.09 -3.45
N PRO A 24 -14.41 -5.09 -3.16
CA PRO A 24 -14.59 -5.59 -1.81
C PRO A 24 -13.26 -6.13 -1.24
N MET A 25 -12.90 -5.67 -0.04
CA MET A 25 -11.69 -6.13 0.63
C MET A 25 -11.84 -7.56 1.17
N HIS A 26 -10.82 -8.38 0.97
CA HIS A 26 -10.77 -9.77 1.43
C HIS A 26 -10.15 -9.91 2.83
N TYR A 27 -9.91 -8.80 3.52
CA TYR A 27 -9.33 -8.79 4.86
C TYR A 27 -10.33 -9.21 5.93
N CYS A 28 -9.85 -9.90 6.96
CA CYS A 28 -10.67 -10.29 8.11
C CYS A 28 -11.27 -9.04 8.79
N PRO A 29 -12.48 -9.14 9.38
CA PRO A 29 -13.04 -8.08 10.20
C PRO A 29 -12.08 -7.67 11.32
N GLY A 30 -11.87 -6.36 11.51
CA GLY A 30 -10.94 -5.82 12.51
C GLY A 30 -9.46 -5.80 12.08
N CYS A 31 -9.14 -6.29 10.88
CA CYS A 31 -7.79 -6.21 10.36
C CYS A 31 -7.43 -4.77 9.95
N SER A 32 -6.26 -4.29 10.34
CA SER A 32 -5.82 -2.91 10.10
C SER A 32 -5.39 -2.62 8.66
N HIS A 33 -5.36 -3.63 7.78
CA HIS A 33 -4.94 -3.45 6.39
C HIS A 33 -5.75 -2.33 5.71
N GLY A 34 -7.09 -2.38 5.76
CA GLY A 34 -7.93 -1.35 5.11
C GLY A 34 -7.64 0.09 5.59
N VAL A 35 -7.31 0.27 6.87
CA VAL A 35 -6.90 1.58 7.41
C VAL A 35 -5.56 2.01 6.82
N VAL A 36 -4.58 1.11 6.75
CA VAL A 36 -3.27 1.41 6.16
C VAL A 36 -3.38 1.71 4.67
N HIS A 37 -4.25 1.02 3.93
CA HIS A 37 -4.48 1.29 2.50
C HIS A 37 -5.00 2.71 2.30
N LYS A 38 -5.98 3.12 3.14
CA LYS A 38 -6.51 4.48 3.13
C LYS A 38 -5.41 5.52 3.38
N LEU A 39 -4.59 5.32 4.41
CA LEU A 39 -3.51 6.24 4.75
C LEU A 39 -2.47 6.35 3.63
N ILE A 40 -2.11 5.24 2.99
CA ILE A 40 -1.20 5.25 1.83
C ILE A 40 -1.82 6.05 0.69
N ALA A 41 -3.11 5.84 0.39
CA ALA A 41 -3.79 6.57 -0.67
C ALA A 41 -3.84 8.08 -0.40
N GLU A 42 -4.20 8.51 0.81
CA GLU A 42 -4.26 9.92 1.20
C GLU A 42 -2.88 10.59 1.04
N VAL A 43 -1.81 9.92 1.50
CA VAL A 43 -0.45 10.46 1.36
C VAL A 43 -0.01 10.55 -0.09
N LEU A 44 -0.33 9.56 -0.93
CA LEU A 44 0.04 9.59 -2.35
C LEU A 44 -0.68 10.71 -3.11
N GLU A 45 -1.95 10.94 -2.79
CA GLU A 45 -2.75 12.06 -3.33
C GLU A 45 -2.21 13.42 -2.88
N GLU A 46 -1.89 13.57 -1.59
CA GLU A 46 -1.27 14.80 -1.07
C GLU A 46 0.08 15.10 -1.73
N MET A 47 0.82 14.07 -2.11
CA MET A 47 2.11 14.20 -2.80
C MET A 47 1.97 14.41 -4.32
N GLY A 48 0.79 14.19 -4.91
CA GLY A 48 0.59 14.23 -6.37
C GLY A 48 1.48 13.23 -7.12
N MET A 49 1.72 12.06 -6.53
CA MET A 49 2.63 11.03 -7.05
C MET A 49 1.94 9.73 -7.49
N GLU A 50 0.63 9.74 -7.62
CA GLU A 50 -0.21 8.59 -7.98
C GLU A 50 0.32 7.88 -9.24
N ASP A 51 0.51 8.63 -10.33
CA ASP A 51 1.01 8.13 -11.62
C ASP A 51 2.51 7.80 -11.63
N LYS A 52 3.22 8.09 -10.54
CA LYS A 52 4.68 7.91 -10.40
C LYS A 52 5.07 6.97 -9.27
N THR A 53 4.11 6.25 -8.72
CA THR A 53 4.35 5.37 -7.58
C THR A 53 4.37 3.91 -8.00
N VAL A 54 5.38 3.19 -7.52
CA VAL A 54 5.50 1.74 -7.66
C VAL A 54 5.53 1.11 -6.27
N GLY A 55 4.48 0.35 -5.94
CA GLY A 55 4.39 -0.42 -4.70
C GLY A 55 4.95 -1.84 -4.88
N ILE A 56 5.61 -2.37 -3.86
CA ILE A 56 6.08 -3.76 -3.84
C ILE A 56 5.32 -4.54 -2.76
N SER A 57 4.59 -5.56 -3.19
CA SER A 57 3.74 -6.39 -2.34
C SER A 57 4.27 -7.83 -2.25
N PRO A 58 4.77 -8.29 -1.10
CA PRO A 58 5.22 -9.66 -0.93
C PRO A 58 4.04 -10.62 -0.68
N VAL A 59 4.28 -11.91 -0.91
CA VAL A 59 3.33 -13.01 -0.61
C VAL A 59 2.81 -12.94 0.84
N GLY A 60 1.50 -13.10 1.02
CA GLY A 60 0.77 -13.08 2.30
C GLY A 60 -0.49 -12.21 2.23
N CYS A 61 -1.17 -11.96 3.35
CA CYS A 61 -2.37 -11.09 3.34
C CYS A 61 -2.07 -9.69 2.79
N ALA A 62 -0.86 -9.18 3.02
CA ALA A 62 -0.41 -7.89 2.50
C ALA A 62 -0.40 -7.84 0.96
N VAL A 63 -0.32 -8.98 0.28
CA VAL A 63 -0.26 -9.05 -1.19
C VAL A 63 -1.48 -8.41 -1.84
N PHE A 64 -2.66 -8.51 -1.20
CA PHE A 64 -3.91 -8.06 -1.81
C PHE A 64 -4.02 -6.55 -2.03
N ILE A 65 -3.11 -5.73 -1.50
CA ILE A 65 -3.12 -4.27 -1.64
C ILE A 65 -3.18 -3.80 -3.11
N TYR A 66 -2.56 -4.55 -4.03
CA TYR A 66 -2.60 -4.19 -5.45
C TYR A 66 -3.98 -4.32 -6.09
N ASN A 67 -4.91 -5.03 -5.44
CA ASN A 67 -6.30 -5.11 -5.89
C ASN A 67 -7.14 -3.92 -5.43
N TYR A 68 -6.60 -3.04 -4.58
CA TYR A 68 -7.38 -1.99 -3.90
C TYR A 68 -6.86 -0.58 -4.16
N LEU A 69 -5.57 -0.42 -4.50
CA LEU A 69 -4.95 0.86 -4.81
C LEU A 69 -4.50 0.91 -6.27
N GLU A 70 -4.96 1.91 -6.99
CA GLU A 70 -4.69 2.11 -8.42
C GLU A 70 -3.32 2.79 -8.65
N ILE A 71 -2.25 2.04 -8.40
CA ILE A 71 -0.87 2.41 -8.75
C ILE A 71 -0.17 1.21 -9.41
N ASP A 72 1.06 1.41 -9.88
CA ASP A 72 1.86 0.30 -10.37
C ASP A 72 2.31 -0.60 -9.20
N TRP A 73 2.15 -1.92 -9.36
CA TRP A 73 2.53 -2.90 -8.34
C TRP A 73 3.48 -3.96 -8.88
N GLN A 74 4.39 -4.41 -8.03
CA GLN A 74 5.17 -5.61 -8.26
C GLN A 74 5.07 -6.61 -7.11
N GLU A 75 4.75 -7.85 -7.46
CA GLU A 75 4.74 -8.93 -6.48
C GLU A 75 6.16 -9.42 -6.21
N ALA A 76 6.51 -9.50 -4.92
CA ALA A 76 7.80 -9.99 -4.50
C ALA A 76 7.70 -11.41 -3.96
N ALA A 77 8.68 -12.25 -4.34
CA ALA A 77 8.95 -13.49 -3.63
C ALA A 77 9.17 -13.23 -2.13
N HIS A 78 8.84 -14.22 -1.30
CA HIS A 78 8.90 -14.08 0.14
C HIS A 78 10.30 -13.61 0.61
N GLY A 79 10.34 -12.48 1.32
CA GLY A 79 11.59 -11.90 1.82
C GLY A 79 12.43 -11.13 0.80
N ARG A 80 11.86 -10.76 -0.37
CA ARG A 80 12.60 -10.09 -1.46
C ARG A 80 12.08 -8.70 -1.83
N ALA A 81 11.07 -8.18 -1.14
CA ALA A 81 10.51 -6.87 -1.48
C ALA A 81 11.55 -5.72 -1.47
N PRO A 82 12.48 -5.63 -0.49
CA PRO A 82 13.50 -4.57 -0.49
C PRO A 82 14.48 -4.68 -1.67
N ALA A 83 14.76 -5.90 -2.13
CA ALA A 83 15.64 -6.13 -3.29
C ALA A 83 14.99 -5.61 -4.59
N LEU A 84 13.70 -5.89 -4.79
CA LEU A 84 12.95 -5.35 -5.95
C LEU A 84 12.81 -3.83 -5.86
N ALA A 85 12.46 -3.29 -4.69
CA ALA A 85 12.36 -1.85 -4.50
C ALA A 85 13.67 -1.13 -4.82
N THR A 86 14.80 -1.70 -4.40
CA THR A 86 16.14 -1.17 -4.71
C THR A 86 16.41 -1.18 -6.21
N ALA A 87 16.08 -2.28 -6.91
CA ALA A 87 16.28 -2.38 -8.35
C ALA A 87 15.42 -1.35 -9.10
N ILE A 88 14.14 -1.24 -8.76
CA ILE A 88 13.21 -0.27 -9.38
C ILE A 88 13.72 1.15 -9.15
N LYS A 89 14.10 1.51 -7.91
CA LYS A 89 14.58 2.87 -7.62
C LYS A 89 15.90 3.21 -8.33
N ARG A 90 16.77 2.22 -8.56
CA ARG A 90 18.03 2.40 -9.31
C ARG A 90 17.80 2.57 -10.81
N LEU A 91 16.89 1.79 -11.39
CA LEU A 91 16.60 1.83 -12.82
C LEU A 91 15.66 2.99 -13.17
N TRP A 92 14.81 3.40 -12.23
CA TRP A 92 13.77 4.42 -12.43
C TRP A 92 13.75 5.44 -11.26
N PRO A 93 14.72 6.37 -11.23
CA PRO A 93 14.98 7.20 -10.05
C PRO A 93 13.93 8.28 -9.76
N ASP A 94 13.10 8.68 -10.73
CA ASP A 94 12.01 9.65 -10.57
C ASP A 94 10.74 9.06 -9.94
N ARG A 95 10.66 7.73 -9.78
CA ARG A 95 9.51 7.05 -9.18
C ARG A 95 9.55 7.06 -7.65
N LEU A 96 8.40 7.20 -7.01
CA LEU A 96 8.23 6.88 -5.60
C LEU A 96 8.11 5.37 -5.47
N VAL A 97 8.92 4.78 -4.60
CA VAL A 97 9.00 3.32 -4.46
C VAL A 97 8.90 2.98 -2.99
N PHE A 98 7.96 2.09 -2.63
CA PHE A 98 7.79 1.63 -1.25
C PHE A 98 7.46 0.14 -1.20
N THR A 99 7.77 -0.49 -0.07
CA THR A 99 7.46 -1.90 0.18
C THR A 99 6.36 -2.03 1.22
N TYR A 100 5.30 -2.78 0.93
CA TYR A 100 4.23 -3.07 1.87
C TYR A 100 4.42 -4.46 2.51
N GLN A 101 5.20 -4.54 3.58
CA GLN A 101 5.64 -5.81 4.18
C GLN A 101 4.91 -6.14 5.49
N ALA A 102 4.49 -7.40 5.64
CA ALA A 102 4.05 -7.96 6.93
C ALA A 102 5.24 -8.52 7.73
N THR A 103 5.10 -8.64 9.05
CA THR A 103 6.17 -9.03 10.00
C THR A 103 6.94 -10.29 9.58
N VAL A 104 6.27 -11.34 9.12
CA VAL A 104 6.93 -12.60 8.70
C VAL A 104 7.79 -12.38 7.45
N THR A 105 7.31 -11.58 6.49
CA THR A 105 8.07 -11.24 5.28
C THR A 105 9.30 -10.39 5.60
N TRP A 106 9.24 -9.58 6.65
CA TRP A 106 10.37 -8.79 7.12
C TRP A 106 11.46 -9.68 7.72
N HIS A 107 11.11 -10.63 8.61
CA HIS A 107 12.06 -11.56 9.22
C HIS A 107 12.88 -12.32 8.18
N VAL A 108 12.25 -12.85 7.13
CA VAL A 108 12.95 -13.57 6.05
C VAL A 108 13.79 -12.64 5.16
N SER A 109 13.49 -11.33 5.14
CA SER A 109 14.26 -10.34 4.39
C SER A 109 15.56 -9.96 5.10
N VAL A 110 15.56 -9.93 6.44
CA VAL A 110 16.67 -9.38 7.25
C VAL A 110 17.53 -10.42 7.93
N LEU A 111 17.02 -11.64 8.14
CA LEU A 111 17.82 -12.69 8.76
C LEU A 111 18.95 -13.09 7.81
N PRO A 112 20.21 -13.14 8.29
CA PRO A 112 21.29 -13.70 7.51
C PRO A 112 20.87 -15.12 7.14
N LYS A 113 20.83 -15.42 5.85
CA LYS A 113 20.72 -16.80 5.41
C LYS A 113 21.90 -17.52 6.05
N GLN A 114 21.63 -18.42 6.99
CA GLN A 114 22.63 -19.40 7.37
C GLN A 114 22.92 -20.17 6.09
N PHE A 115 24.05 -19.85 5.47
CA PHE A 115 24.62 -20.68 4.43
C PHE A 115 25.05 -21.96 5.14
N THR A 116 24.15 -22.94 5.18
CA THR A 116 24.52 -24.31 5.48
C THR A 116 25.40 -24.75 4.32
N HIS A 117 26.72 -24.72 4.57
CA HIS A 117 27.72 -25.39 3.74
C HIS A 117 27.49 -26.89 3.74
#